data_AF-A0A9D7D831-F1
#
_entry.id   AF-A0A9D7D831-F1
#
_cell.length_a   1.000
_cell.length_b   1.000
_cell.length_c   1.000
_cell.angle_alpha   90.00
_cell.angle_beta   90.00
_cell.angle_gamma   90.00
#
_symmetry.space_group_name_H-M   'P 1'
#
loop_
_entity.id
_entity.type
_entity.pdbx_description
1 polymer ?
#
loop_
_entity_poly.entity_id
_entity_poly.type
_entity_poly.pdbx_seq_one_letter_code
_entity_poly.pdbx_strand_id
1 'polypeptide(L)'
;MRVAFGLVGLALSVLAIGACDEPHYKDADAVTCMAYLALQSTAVTEGRMTGDATALDTAAAAWRSLAEQKYTADELAQYFASSVAVFDDIAVSDLEQISTACLAQAPI
;
A
#
# COMPACT_ATOMS: atom_id res chain seq x y z
N MET A 1 -33.39 47.12 -18.70
CA MET A 1 -32.21 47.48 -17.89
C MET A 1 -32.54 47.05 -16.45
N ARG A 2 -31.98 45.93 -15.95
CA ARG A 2 -30.74 45.83 -15.12
C ARG A 2 -30.80 46.77 -13.91
N VAL A 3 -30.60 46.42 -12.63
CA VAL A 3 -30.37 45.20 -11.81
C VAL A 3 -30.70 45.67 -10.38
N ALA A 4 -31.31 44.83 -9.52
CA ALA A 4 -31.26 45.04 -8.08
C ALA A 4 -30.75 43.75 -7.42
N PHE A 5 -29.58 43.88 -6.80
CA PHE A 5 -28.88 42.87 -6.02
C PHE A 5 -29.70 42.51 -4.77
N GLY A 6 -29.84 41.22 -4.49
CA GLY A 6 -30.52 40.74 -3.30
C GLY A 6 -30.13 39.30 -2.97
N LEU A 7 -29.16 39.20 -2.06
CA LEU A 7 -29.02 38.18 -1.02
C LEU A 7 -28.82 36.70 -1.40
N VAL A 8 -27.56 36.29 -1.24
CA VAL A 8 -27.14 35.19 -0.36
C VAL A 8 -27.90 33.87 -0.56
N GLY A 9 -27.53 33.17 -1.62
CA GLY A 9 -27.46 31.72 -1.61
C GLY A 9 -25.99 31.34 -1.64
N LEU A 10 -25.33 31.31 -0.48
CA LEU A 10 -24.05 30.62 -0.31
C LEU A 10 -24.34 29.14 -0.57
N ALA A 11 -24.30 28.77 -1.85
CA ALA A 11 -24.27 27.38 -2.26
C ALA A 11 -23.09 26.77 -1.52
N LEU A 12 -23.42 25.82 -0.62
CA LEU A 12 -22.47 25.00 0.08
C LEU A 12 -21.40 24.59 -0.93
N SER A 13 -20.22 25.17 -0.77
CA SER A 13 -19.01 24.62 -1.31
C SER A 13 -18.85 23.30 -0.59
N VAL A 14 -19.43 22.25 -1.15
CA VAL A 14 -18.95 20.89 -0.94
C VAL A 14 -17.52 20.97 -1.45
N LEU A 15 -16.62 21.35 -0.54
CA LEU A 15 -15.24 20.96 -0.63
C LEU A 15 -15.32 19.49 -0.92
N ALA A 16 -14.92 19.12 -2.13
CA ALA A 16 -14.48 17.79 -2.45
C ALA A 16 -13.36 17.53 -1.43
N ILE A 17 -13.77 17.05 -0.25
CA ILE A 17 -12.93 16.28 0.66
C ILE A 17 -12.31 15.27 -0.28
N GLY A 18 -10.99 15.34 -0.37
CA GLY A 18 -10.21 14.78 -1.44
C GLY A 18 -10.77 13.43 -1.88
N ALA A 19 -10.74 13.19 -3.17
CA ALA A 19 -10.42 11.86 -3.61
C ALA A 19 -9.15 11.46 -2.82
N CYS A 20 -9.34 10.81 -1.68
CA CYS A 20 -8.40 9.83 -1.21
C CYS A 20 -8.38 8.87 -2.39
N ASP A 21 -7.40 9.04 -3.29
CA ASP A 21 -7.06 7.99 -4.23
C ASP A 21 -7.07 6.72 -3.39
N GLU A 22 -7.99 5.80 -3.71
CA GLU A 22 -7.88 4.44 -3.17
C GLU A 22 -6.43 4.04 -3.41
N PRO A 23 -5.71 3.48 -2.41
CA PRO A 23 -4.35 3.05 -2.64
C PRO A 23 -4.36 2.22 -3.92
N HIS A 24 -3.60 2.64 -4.94
CA HIS A 24 -3.54 1.97 -6.24
C HIS A 24 -2.74 0.67 -6.06
N TYR A 25 -3.28 -0.27 -5.27
CA TYR A 25 -2.64 -1.54 -4.93
C TYR A 25 -2.78 -2.58 -6.03
N LYS A 26 -3.67 -2.34 -7.01
CA LYS A 26 -3.91 -3.25 -8.14
C LYS A 26 -2.73 -3.34 -9.12
N ASP A 27 -1.82 -2.38 -9.04
CA ASP A 27 -0.59 -2.31 -9.85
C ASP A 27 0.67 -2.43 -9.00
N ALA A 28 0.56 -2.88 -7.74
CA ALA A 28 1.72 -3.02 -6.86
C ALA A 28 2.77 -3.93 -7.52
N ASP A 29 3.94 -3.38 -7.78
CA ASP A 29 5.05 -4.15 -8.32
C ASP A 29 5.56 -5.17 -7.29
N ALA A 30 6.36 -6.13 -7.76
CA ALA A 30 6.85 -7.21 -6.91
C ALA A 30 7.61 -6.71 -5.67
N VAL A 31 8.36 -5.60 -5.77
CA VAL A 31 9.11 -5.02 -4.65
C VAL A 31 8.17 -4.39 -3.62
N THR A 32 7.13 -3.72 -4.09
CA THR A 32 6.07 -3.15 -3.27
C THR A 32 5.37 -4.24 -2.47
N CYS A 33 4.97 -5.33 -3.12
CA CYS A 33 4.33 -6.45 -2.43
C CYS A 33 5.28 -7.17 -1.45
N MET A 34 6.57 -7.31 -1.77
CA MET A 34 7.56 -7.80 -0.81
C MET A 34 7.59 -6.93 0.46
N ALA A 35 7.61 -5.60 0.32
CA ALA A 35 7.71 -4.69 1.44
C ALA A 35 6.48 -4.74 2.36
N TYR A 36 5.27 -4.70 1.79
CA TYR A 36 4.04 -4.79 2.59
C TYR A 36 3.91 -6.12 3.34
N LEU A 37 4.18 -7.24 2.67
CA LEU A 37 4.14 -8.56 3.30
C LEU A 37 5.19 -8.70 4.42
N ALA A 38 6.39 -8.16 4.23
CA ALA A 38 7.44 -8.16 5.26
C ALA A 38 7.06 -7.29 6.48
N LEU A 39 6.48 -6.11 6.25
CA LEU A 39 5.98 -5.24 7.32
C LEU A 39 4.84 -5.90 8.11
N GLN A 40 3.88 -6.51 7.43
CA GLN A 40 2.80 -7.23 8.12
C GLN A 40 3.32 -8.47 8.86
N SER A 41 4.24 -9.24 8.26
CA SER A 41 4.86 -10.40 8.92
C SER A 41 5.59 -10.00 10.21
N THR A 42 6.32 -8.89 10.16
CA THR A 42 6.98 -8.31 11.35
C THR A 42 5.96 -7.92 12.40
N ALA A 43 4.89 -7.21 12.02
CA ALA A 43 3.85 -6.80 12.96
C ALA A 43 3.09 -8.00 13.58
N VAL A 44 2.89 -9.09 12.82
CA VAL A 44 2.32 -10.34 13.34
C VAL A 44 3.29 -11.02 14.32
N THR A 45 4.57 -11.09 13.97
CA THR A 45 5.60 -11.72 14.80
C THR A 45 5.81 -10.96 16.11
N GLU A 46 5.69 -9.64 16.10
CA GLU A 46 5.77 -8.78 17.28
C GLU A 46 4.46 -8.73 18.10
N GLY A 47 3.41 -9.40 17.64
CA GLY A 47 2.10 -9.43 18.32
C GLY A 47 1.31 -8.12 18.21
N ARG A 48 1.69 -7.23 17.28
CA ARG A 48 0.95 -5.99 16.98
C ARG A 48 -0.26 -6.25 16.08
N MET A 49 -0.26 -7.35 15.34
CA MET A 49 -1.33 -7.76 14.42
C MET A 49 -1.57 -9.27 14.52
N THR A 50 -2.76 -9.73 14.10
CA THR A 50 -3.07 -11.16 13.98
C THR A 50 -2.86 -11.63 12.55
N GLY A 51 -2.35 -12.84 12.34
CA GLY A 51 -2.18 -13.41 11.01
C GLY A 51 -1.24 -14.61 11.00
N ASP A 52 -0.95 -15.12 9.81
CA ASP A 52 0.03 -16.19 9.59
C ASP A 52 1.32 -15.58 9.00
N ALA A 53 2.29 -15.29 9.87
CA ALA A 53 3.59 -14.75 9.46
C ALA A 53 4.32 -15.67 8.46
N THR A 54 4.16 -17.00 8.58
CA THR A 54 4.81 -17.95 7.66
C THR A 54 4.21 -17.87 6.26
N ALA A 55 2.89 -17.69 6.14
CA ALA A 55 2.23 -17.49 4.85
C ALA A 55 2.66 -16.17 4.20
N LEU A 56 2.77 -15.09 4.99
CA LEU A 56 3.24 -13.78 4.54
C LEU A 56 4.69 -13.86 4.02
N ASP A 57 5.59 -14.50 4.77
CA ASP A 57 7.00 -14.68 4.37
C ASP A 57 7.12 -15.53 3.10
N THR A 58 6.32 -16.59 2.97
CA THR A 58 6.29 -17.44 1.78
C THR A 58 5.86 -16.66 0.54
N ALA A 59 4.81 -15.84 0.67
CA ALA A 59 4.36 -14.99 -0.43
C ALA A 59 5.39 -13.90 -0.77
N ALA A 60 6.04 -13.28 0.22
CA ALA A 60 7.10 -12.32 -0.01
C ALA A 60 8.28 -12.96 -0.78
N ALA A 61 8.63 -14.21 -0.48
CA ALA A 61 9.66 -14.96 -1.21
C ALA A 61 9.25 -15.27 -2.66
N ALA A 62 7.97 -15.56 -2.92
CA ALA A 62 7.46 -15.74 -4.28
C ALA A 62 7.55 -14.44 -5.10
N TRP A 63 7.16 -13.31 -4.51
CA TRP A 63 7.34 -11.99 -5.12
C TRP A 63 8.80 -11.65 -5.36
N ARG A 64 9.69 -11.99 -4.42
CA ARG A 64 11.14 -11.83 -4.58
C ARG A 64 11.65 -12.60 -5.79
N SER A 65 11.24 -13.85 -5.96
CA SER A 65 11.63 -14.67 -7.11
C SER A 65 11.19 -14.07 -8.45
N LEU A 66 10.05 -13.37 -8.48
CA LEU A 66 9.62 -12.60 -9.66
C LEU A 66 10.45 -11.33 -9.85
N ALA A 67 10.77 -10.59 -8.78
CA ALA A 67 11.56 -9.37 -8.84
C ALA A 67 13.01 -9.63 -9.32
N GLU A 68 13.59 -10.76 -8.93
CA GLU A 68 14.93 -11.20 -9.34
C GLU A 68 15.04 -11.46 -10.86
N GLN A 69 13.92 -11.57 -11.59
CA GLN A 69 13.92 -11.63 -13.06
C GLN A 69 14.14 -10.27 -13.72
N LYS A 70 13.99 -9.17 -12.96
CA LYS A 70 14.01 -7.78 -13.47
C LYS A 70 15.16 -6.95 -12.91
N TYR A 71 15.61 -7.26 -11.70
CA TYR A 71 16.60 -6.48 -10.96
C TYR A 71 17.81 -7.34 -10.60
N THR A 72 18.98 -6.71 -10.54
CA THR A 72 20.12 -7.32 -9.86
C THR A 72 19.87 -7.44 -8.36
N ALA A 73 20.65 -8.27 -7.66
CA ALA A 73 20.51 -8.44 -6.22
C ALA A 73 20.68 -7.12 -5.44
N ASP A 74 21.63 -6.27 -5.86
CA ASP A 74 21.92 -4.99 -5.21
C ASP A 74 20.82 -3.95 -5.45
N GLU A 75 20.27 -3.89 -6.67
CA GLU A 75 19.13 -3.03 -6.99
C GLU A 75 17.89 -3.46 -6.21
N LEU A 76 17.61 -4.77 -6.19
CA LEU A 76 16.48 -5.31 -5.45
C LEU A 76 16.59 -5.01 -3.95
N ALA A 77 17.78 -5.16 -3.37
CA ALA A 77 18.03 -4.82 -1.97
C ALA A 77 17.79 -3.33 -1.69
N GLN A 78 18.25 -2.44 -2.57
CA GLN A 78 18.04 -1.00 -2.44
C GLN A 78 16.57 -0.60 -2.58
N TYR A 79 15.86 -1.12 -3.59
CA TYR A 79 14.45 -0.84 -3.79
C TYR A 79 13.62 -1.38 -2.63
N PHE A 80 13.86 -2.61 -2.19
CA PHE A 80 13.15 -3.18 -1.05
C PHE A 80 13.37 -2.37 0.23
N ALA A 81 14.62 -2.02 0.57
CA ALA A 81 14.92 -1.20 1.74
C ALA A 81 14.25 0.18 1.67
N SER A 82 14.24 0.79 0.48
CA SER A 82 13.58 2.09 0.25
C SER A 82 12.05 1.97 0.41
N SER A 83 11.44 0.92 -0.15
CA SER A 83 10.01 0.66 0.01
C SER A 83 9.62 0.42 1.46
N VAL A 84 10.38 -0.39 2.21
CA VAL A 84 10.13 -0.60 3.65
C VAL A 84 10.21 0.74 4.41
N ALA A 85 11.24 1.55 4.16
CA ALA A 85 11.37 2.85 4.82
C ALA A 85 10.23 3.83 4.47
N VAL A 86 9.68 3.77 3.26
CA VAL A 86 8.53 4.60 2.85
C VAL A 86 7.24 4.10 3.48
N PHE A 87 7.07 2.79 3.68
CA PHE A 87 5.82 2.18 4.13
C PHE A 87 5.74 1.91 5.64
N ASP A 88 6.82 2.11 6.41
CA ASP A 88 6.86 1.80 7.86
C ASP A 88 5.78 2.56 8.66
N ASP A 89 5.46 3.79 8.25
CA ASP A 89 4.45 4.64 8.90
C ASP A 89 3.02 4.44 8.34
N ILE A 90 2.79 3.44 7.49
CA ILE A 90 1.46 3.20 6.93
C ILE A 90 0.46 2.83 8.03
N ALA A 91 -0.79 3.27 7.88
CA ALA A 91 -1.86 2.89 8.80
C ALA A 91 -2.07 1.36 8.80
N VAL A 92 -2.34 0.79 9.98
CA VAL A 92 -2.53 -0.66 10.16
C VAL A 92 -3.63 -1.22 9.26
N SER A 93 -4.74 -0.50 9.09
CA SER A 93 -5.84 -0.90 8.19
C SER A 93 -5.40 -1.04 6.74
N ASP A 94 -4.53 -0.15 6.29
CA ASP A 94 -4.05 -0.11 4.91
C ASP A 94 -2.98 -1.19 4.71
N LEU A 95 -2.12 -1.41 5.71
CA LEU A 95 -1.18 -2.53 5.73
C LEU A 95 -1.89 -3.87 5.59
N GLU A 96 -2.97 -4.10 6.36
CA GLU A 96 -3.78 -5.33 6.27
C GLU A 96 -4.42 -5.49 4.89
N GLN A 97 -5.04 -4.43 4.37
CA GLN A 97 -5.73 -4.47 3.09
C GLN A 97 -4.76 -4.77 1.94
N ILE A 98 -3.64 -4.04 1.87
CA ILE A 98 -2.68 -4.17 0.78
C ILE A 98 -1.96 -5.51 0.86
N SER A 99 -1.53 -5.92 2.06
CA SER A 99 -0.86 -7.20 2.24
C SER A 99 -1.78 -8.39 1.91
N THR A 100 -3.08 -8.29 2.21
CA THR A 100 -4.08 -9.28 1.78
C THR A 100 -4.16 -9.35 0.25
N ALA A 101 -4.13 -8.21 -0.44
CA ALA A 101 -4.14 -8.17 -1.90
C ALA A 101 -2.85 -8.76 -2.50
N CYS A 102 -1.69 -8.49 -1.91
CA CYS A 102 -0.40 -9.05 -2.31
C CYS A 102 -0.31 -10.56 -2.04
N LEU A 103 -0.91 -11.04 -0.94
CA LEU A 103 -0.99 -12.47 -0.61
C LEU A 103 -1.86 -13.21 -1.64
N ALA A 104 -3.03 -12.65 -1.98
CA ALA A 104 -3.96 -13.25 -2.93
C ALA A 104 -3.42 -13.33 -4.38
N GLN A 105 -2.45 -12.48 -4.71
CA GLN A 105 -1.84 -12.39 -6.03
C GLN A 105 -0.41 -12.93 -6.08
N ALA A 106 0.06 -13.54 -4.99
CA ALA A 106 1.43 -14.06 -4.91
C ALA A 106 1.72 -15.00 -6.10
N PRO A 107 2.87 -14.84 -6.79
CA PRO A 107 3.26 -15.73 -7.89
C PRO A 107 3.35 -17.19 -7.41
N ILE A 108 2.99 -18.12 -8.29
CA ILE A 108 3.10 -19.57 -8.05
C ILE A 108 4.41 -20.07 -8.68
#